data_AF-A0AAW0XYB7-F1
#
_entry.id   AF-A0AAW0XYB7-F1
#
_cell.length_a   1.000
_cell.length_b   1.000
_cell.length_c   1.000
_cell.angle_alpha   90.00
_cell.angle_beta   90.00
_cell.angle_gamma   90.00
#
_symmetry.space_group_name_H-M   'P 1'
#
loop_
_entity.id
_entity.type
_entity.pdbx_description
1 polymer ?
#
loop_
_entity_poly.entity_id
_entity_poly.type
_entity_poly.pdbx_seq_one_letter_code
_entity_poly.pdbx_strand_id
1 'polypeptide(L)'
;GGGEVTVASKDDQKYWRTNNEKSFRCLLLHDVILTDKLNNTATLHFDEVRVQAFCKEDTFREPKHCIHRVHRDELVPVTVGAALAGSTLLTVIGYAIFRYFKVKKVQYDTME
;
A
#
# COMPACT_ATOMS: atom_id res chain seq x y z
N GLY A 1 -6.44 0.61 -39.10
CA GLY A 1 -5.32 1.08 -38.26
C GLY A 1 -5.89 2.02 -37.22
N GLY A 2 -5.84 1.64 -35.95
CA GLY A 2 -6.28 2.50 -34.85
C GLY A 2 -5.07 3.23 -34.29
N GLY A 3 -5.01 4.54 -34.48
CA GLY A 3 -3.97 5.39 -33.90
C GLY A 3 -4.18 5.54 -32.40
N GLU A 4 -3.08 5.52 -31.65
CA GLU A 4 -3.04 5.76 -30.21
C GLU A 4 -3.32 7.24 -29.94
N VAL A 5 -4.51 7.58 -29.43
CA VAL A 5 -4.90 8.96 -29.12
C VAL A 5 -4.62 9.23 -27.65
N THR A 6 -3.41 9.65 -27.33
CA THR A 6 -3.07 10.10 -25.97
C THR A 6 -3.44 11.57 -25.80
N VAL A 7 -4.29 11.86 -24.82
CA VAL A 7 -4.58 13.25 -24.40
C VAL A 7 -3.39 13.72 -23.56
N ALA A 8 -2.47 14.45 -24.19
CA ALA A 8 -1.27 14.96 -23.54
C ALA A 8 -1.51 16.37 -22.99
N SER A 9 -1.27 16.56 -21.68
CA SER A 9 -1.08 17.89 -21.10
C SER A 9 0.28 18.46 -21.56
N LYS A 10 0.38 19.78 -21.65
CA LYS A 10 1.58 20.50 -22.14
C LYS A 10 2.88 20.13 -21.38
N ASP A 11 2.76 19.56 -20.19
CA ASP A 11 3.85 19.14 -19.30
C ASP A 11 4.21 17.62 -19.38
N ASP A 12 3.74 16.85 -20.37
CA ASP A 12 3.91 15.38 -20.47
C ASP A 12 3.46 14.62 -19.20
N GLN A 13 2.62 15.24 -18.38
CA GLN A 13 2.19 14.66 -17.12
C GLN A 13 1.16 13.55 -17.39
N LYS A 14 1.59 12.30 -17.13
CA LYS A 14 0.80 11.09 -17.36
C LYS A 14 0.00 10.74 -16.11
N TYR A 15 -1.30 10.99 -16.14
CA TYR A 15 -2.23 10.62 -15.07
C TYR A 15 -2.91 9.28 -15.35
N TRP A 16 -3.24 8.54 -14.27
CA TRP A 16 -4.11 7.36 -14.29
C TRP A 16 -3.75 6.28 -15.33
N ARG A 17 -2.46 5.94 -15.42
CA ARG A 17 -1.97 4.93 -16.36
C ARG A 17 -2.52 3.54 -16.01
N THR A 18 -3.31 2.98 -16.91
CA THR A 18 -3.85 1.61 -16.83
C THR A 18 -3.51 0.80 -18.08
N ASN A 19 -3.65 -0.52 -17.98
CA ASN A 19 -3.61 -1.42 -19.15
C ASN A 19 -5.02 -1.46 -19.76
N ASN A 20 -5.12 -1.62 -21.07
CA ASN A 20 -6.36 -1.67 -21.86
C ASN A 20 -7.34 -2.78 -21.39
N GLU A 21 -6.84 -3.77 -20.67
CA GLU A 21 -7.63 -4.87 -20.10
C GLU A 21 -8.23 -4.54 -18.73
N LYS A 22 -7.88 -3.42 -18.09
CA LYS A 22 -8.33 -3.10 -16.71
C LYS A 22 -8.83 -1.66 -16.60
N SER A 23 -9.87 -1.45 -15.79
CA SER A 23 -10.28 -0.09 -15.43
C SER A 23 -9.36 0.45 -14.34
N PHE A 24 -9.03 1.73 -14.37
CA PHE A 24 -8.38 2.39 -13.26
C PHE A 24 -9.44 2.79 -12.24
N ARG A 25 -9.27 2.43 -10.96
CA ARG A 25 -10.14 2.91 -9.89
C ARG A 25 -9.30 3.38 -8.70
N CYS A 26 -9.57 4.58 -8.24
CA CYS A 26 -8.96 5.16 -7.04
C CYS A 26 -10.04 5.79 -6.19
N LEU A 27 -10.15 5.35 -4.94
CA LEU A 27 -11.15 5.77 -3.95
C LEU A 27 -10.56 6.85 -3.01
N LEU A 28 -9.63 7.65 -3.50
CA LEU A 28 -8.85 8.58 -2.69
C LEU A 28 -8.91 9.98 -3.26
N LEU A 29 -8.97 10.95 -2.34
CA LEU A 29 -8.71 12.35 -2.59
C LEU A 29 -7.42 12.53 -3.43
N HIS A 30 -7.58 12.97 -4.67
CA HIS A 30 -6.49 13.24 -5.59
C HIS A 30 -6.62 14.66 -6.15
N ASP A 31 -5.55 15.44 -5.99
CA ASP A 31 -5.53 16.84 -6.39
C ASP A 31 -4.71 17.01 -7.66
N VAL A 32 -5.36 17.46 -8.73
CA VAL A 32 -4.70 17.78 -10.00
C VAL A 32 -4.62 19.29 -10.14
N ILE A 33 -3.40 19.81 -10.22
CA ILE A 33 -3.14 21.24 -10.39
C ILE A 33 -3.11 21.54 -11.88
N LEU A 34 -3.96 22.45 -12.34
CA LEU A 34 -3.93 23.00 -13.68
C LEU A 34 -3.32 24.40 -13.63
N THR A 35 -2.36 24.64 -14.52
CA THR A 35 -1.71 25.94 -14.67
C THR A 35 -1.99 26.45 -16.08
N ASP A 36 -2.59 27.63 -16.18
CA ASP A 36 -2.80 28.31 -17.47
C ASP A 36 -1.56 29.13 -17.90
N LYS A 37 -1.49 29.49 -19.19
CA LYS A 37 -0.47 30.40 -19.73
C LYS A 37 -0.44 31.77 -19.05
N LEU A 38 -1.54 32.21 -18.43
CA LEU A 38 -1.65 33.47 -17.71
C LEU A 38 -1.31 33.38 -16.20
N ASN A 39 -0.64 32.30 -15.74
CA ASN A 39 -0.34 32.02 -14.32
C ASN A 39 -1.57 31.85 -13.40
N ASN A 40 -2.75 31.60 -13.97
CA ASN A 40 -3.90 31.18 -13.18
C ASN A 40 -3.76 29.71 -12.82
N THR A 41 -3.82 29.40 -11.53
CA THR A 41 -3.80 28.04 -11.00
C THR A 41 -5.19 27.64 -10.54
N ALA A 42 -5.64 26.47 -10.99
CA ALA A 42 -6.89 25.85 -10.56
C ALA A 42 -6.59 24.45 -10.04
N THR A 43 -7.19 24.07 -8.91
CA THR A 43 -7.04 22.74 -8.33
C THR A 43 -8.33 21.95 -8.52
N LEU A 44 -8.23 20.79 -9.16
CA LEU A 44 -9.33 19.83 -9.24
C LEU A 44 -9.17 18.79 -8.14
N HIS A 45 -10.15 18.73 -7.24
CA HIS A 45 -10.24 17.73 -6.18
C HIS A 45 -11.12 16.58 -6.67
N PHE A 46 -10.57 15.37 -6.69
CA PHE A 46 -11.31 14.16 -6.99
C PHE A 46 -11.39 13.27 -5.76
N ASP A 47 -12.58 12.92 -5.30
CA ASP A 47 -12.79 12.01 -4.17
C ASP A 47 -12.75 10.53 -4.60
N GLU A 48 -13.46 10.20 -5.68
CA GLU A 48 -13.40 8.92 -6.35
C GLU A 48 -13.19 9.12 -7.86
N VAL A 49 -12.20 8.41 -8.42
CA VAL A 49 -11.90 8.40 -9.86
C VAL A 49 -12.00 6.98 -10.38
N ARG A 50 -12.85 6.77 -11.38
CA ARG A 50 -12.89 5.56 -12.19
C ARG A 50 -12.78 5.91 -13.65
N VAL A 51 -11.71 5.45 -14.30
CA VAL A 51 -11.41 5.80 -15.70
C VAL A 51 -11.06 4.53 -16.48
N GLN A 52 -11.60 4.42 -17.69
CA GLN A 52 -11.24 3.38 -18.64
C GLN A 52 -11.18 4.00 -20.04
N ALA A 53 -9.99 4.06 -20.61
CA ALA A 53 -9.80 4.53 -21.97
C ALA A 53 -9.91 3.36 -22.96
N PHE A 54 -10.32 3.64 -24.20
CA PHE A 54 -10.28 2.71 -25.34
C PHE A 54 -11.06 1.40 -25.18
N CYS A 55 -12.19 1.40 -24.46
CA CYS A 55 -13.09 0.24 -24.41
C CYS A 55 -14.27 0.42 -25.38
N LYS A 56 -14.71 -0.68 -26.01
CA LYS A 56 -15.93 -0.70 -26.85
C LYS A 56 -17.18 -1.10 -26.08
N GLU A 57 -17.02 -1.69 -24.89
CA GLU A 57 -18.11 -2.09 -24.00
C GLU A 57 -18.51 -0.94 -23.08
N ASP A 58 -19.80 -0.85 -22.76
CA ASP A 58 -20.37 0.13 -21.83
C ASP A 58 -20.05 -0.19 -20.36
N THR A 59 -19.63 -1.43 -20.08
CA THR A 59 -19.29 -1.89 -18.74
C THR A 59 -17.82 -1.74 -18.41
N PHE A 60 -17.54 -1.25 -17.20
CA PHE A 60 -16.18 -1.13 -16.70
C PHE A 60 -15.56 -2.51 -16.41
N ARG A 61 -14.37 -2.76 -16.95
CA ARG A 61 -13.61 -4.00 -16.66
C ARG A 61 -13.05 -4.03 -15.25
N GLU A 62 -12.48 -5.17 -14.88
CA GLU A 62 -11.88 -5.41 -13.56
C GLU A 62 -10.99 -4.23 -13.11
N PRO A 63 -11.25 -3.65 -11.93
CA PRO A 63 -10.56 -2.46 -11.48
C PRO A 63 -9.15 -2.80 -10.99
N LYS A 64 -8.15 -2.13 -11.56
CA LYS A 64 -6.83 -2.00 -10.96
C LYS A 64 -6.88 -0.86 -9.96
N HIS A 65 -6.76 -1.21 -8.68
CA HIS A 65 -6.65 -0.22 -7.62
C HIS A 65 -5.31 0.52 -7.70
N CYS A 66 -5.34 1.83 -7.47
CA CYS A 66 -4.14 2.64 -7.30
C CYS A 66 -3.34 2.12 -6.09
N ILE A 67 -2.02 1.90 -6.27
CA ILE A 67 -1.15 1.52 -5.16
C ILE A 67 -0.89 2.79 -4.36
N HIS A 68 -1.50 2.86 -3.18
CA HIS A 68 -1.23 3.92 -2.21
C HIS A 68 0.24 3.87 -1.74
N ARG A 69 0.88 5.04 -1.61
CA ARG A 69 2.05 5.18 -0.70
C ARG A 69 1.60 4.94 0.76
N VAL A 70 0.44 5.48 1.16
CA VAL A 70 -0.09 5.40 2.55
C VAL A 70 -0.33 3.96 3.04
N HIS A 71 -0.87 3.06 2.22
CA HIS A 71 -1.00 1.63 2.57
C HIS A 71 0.34 0.89 2.64
N ARG A 72 1.35 1.37 1.92
CA ARG A 72 2.72 0.86 2.06
C ARG A 72 3.30 1.26 3.41
N ASP A 73 2.92 2.43 3.93
CA ASP A 73 3.36 2.95 5.23
C ASP A 73 2.54 2.39 6.41
N GLU A 74 1.35 1.84 6.21
CA GLU A 74 0.51 1.30 7.29
C GLU A 74 0.89 -0.14 7.71
N LEU A 75 1.29 -0.97 6.73
CA LEU A 75 1.69 -2.37 7.00
C LEU A 75 3.07 -2.47 7.65
N VAL A 76 3.94 -1.49 7.42
CA VAL A 76 5.32 -1.46 7.93
C VAL A 76 5.36 -1.38 9.46
N PRO A 77 4.74 -0.39 10.14
CA PRO A 77 4.78 -0.28 11.60
C PRO A 77 4.08 -1.45 12.29
N VAL A 78 2.99 -1.98 11.72
CA VAL A 78 2.28 -3.14 12.27
C VAL A 78 3.16 -4.39 12.23
N THR A 79 3.82 -4.64 11.10
CA THR A 79 4.71 -5.80 10.95
C THR A 79 5.93 -5.70 11.87
N VAL A 80 6.53 -4.51 11.95
CA VAL A 80 7.68 -4.25 12.83
C VAL A 80 7.28 -4.39 14.31
N GLY A 81 6.11 -3.88 14.71
CA GLY A 81 5.58 -4.02 16.05
C GLY A 81 5.30 -5.48 16.44
N ALA A 82 4.68 -6.24 15.54
CA ALA A 82 4.39 -7.67 15.77
C ALA A 82 5.67 -8.51 15.89
N ALA A 83 6.68 -8.26 15.05
CA ALA A 83 7.97 -8.93 15.14
C ALA A 83 8.69 -8.63 16.46
N LEU A 84 8.66 -7.36 16.90
CA LEU A 84 9.25 -6.94 18.17
C LEU A 84 8.55 -7.59 19.36
N ALA A 85 7.22 -7.59 19.39
CA ALA A 85 6.43 -8.27 20.43
C ALA A 85 6.68 -9.79 20.46
N GLY A 86 6.74 -10.43 19.29
CA GLY A 86 7.01 -11.87 19.19
C GLY A 86 8.40 -12.23 19.73
N SER A 87 9.42 -11.45 19.36
CA SER A 87 10.80 -11.69 19.82
C SER A 87 10.97 -11.53 21.34
N THR A 88 10.33 -10.52 21.93
CA THR A 88 10.37 -10.29 23.38
C THR A 88 9.64 -11.38 24.16
N LEU A 89 8.49 -11.86 23.68
CA LEU A 89 7.80 -12.99 24.30
C LEU A 89 8.63 -14.28 24.23
N LEU A 90 9.24 -14.57 23.07
CA LEU A 90 10.04 -15.79 22.88
C LEU A 90 11.27 -15.80 23.81
N THR A 91 11.94 -14.66 23.96
CA THR A 91 13.09 -14.54 24.87
C THR A 91 12.69 -14.70 26.34
N VAL A 92 11.60 -14.09 26.77
CA VAL A 92 11.12 -14.22 28.16
C VAL A 92 10.67 -15.65 28.47
N ILE A 93 9.88 -16.25 27.58
CA ILE A 93 9.41 -17.64 27.75
C ILE A 93 10.60 -18.61 27.73
N GLY A 94 11.52 -18.45 26.78
CA GLY A 94 12.72 -19.27 26.69
C GLY A 94 13.57 -19.19 27.96
N TYR A 95 13.78 -17.99 28.50
CA TYR A 95 14.51 -17.80 29.76
C TYR A 95 13.76 -18.40 30.95
N ALA A 96 12.43 -18.24 31.02
CA ALA A 96 11.62 -18.81 32.09
C ALA A 96 11.68 -20.34 32.11
N ILE A 97 11.57 -20.98 30.94
CA ILE A 97 11.70 -22.43 30.78
C ILE A 97 13.12 -22.88 31.17
N PHE A 98 14.15 -22.22 30.64
CA PHE A 98 15.53 -22.55 30.98
C PHE A 98 15.79 -22.46 32.48
N ARG A 99 15.34 -21.39 33.13
CA ARG A 99 15.46 -21.20 34.58
C ARG A 99 14.67 -22.28 35.33
N TYR A 100 13.44 -22.60 34.91
CA TYR A 100 12.64 -23.64 35.55
C TYR A 100 13.35 -24.99 35.50
N PHE A 101 13.87 -25.40 34.34
CA PHE A 101 14.59 -26.66 34.20
C PHE A 101 15.93 -26.66 34.94
N LYS A 102 16.75 -25.60 34.81
CA LYS A 102 18.08 -25.55 35.45
C LYS A 102 18.01 -25.36 36.97
N VAL A 103 17.16 -24.46 37.46
CA VAL A 103 17.06 -24.19 38.90
C VAL A 103 16.40 -25.36 39.63
N LYS A 104 15.40 -26.02 39.04
CA LYS A 104 14.90 -27.28 39.61
C LYS A 104 15.94 -28.39 39.49
N LYS A 105 16.51 -28.65 38.31
CA LYS A 105 17.51 -29.73 38.15
C LYS A 105 18.69 -29.60 39.12
N VAL A 106 19.26 -28.40 39.31
CA VAL A 106 20.41 -28.19 40.22
C VAL A 106 20.04 -28.50 41.68
N GLN A 107 18.78 -28.32 42.09
CA GLN A 107 18.30 -28.61 43.44
C GLN A 107 17.74 -30.04 43.60
N TYR A 108 17.45 -30.75 42.52
CA TYR A 108 16.98 -32.15 42.57
C TYR A 108 18.09 -33.18 42.32
N ASP A 109 19.19 -32.83 41.64
CA ASP A 109 20.37 -33.71 41.45
C ASP A 109 21.36 -33.67 42.64
N THR A 110 21.08 -32.89 43.68
CA THR A 110 21.91 -32.82 44.91
C THR A 110 21.23 -33.43 46.13
N MET A 111 20.10 -34.10 45.92
CA MET A 111 19.44 -34.93 46.93
C MET A 111 19.30 -36.35 46.39
N GLU A 112 20.44 -37.01 46.17
CA GLU A 112 20.71 -38.46 46.29
C GLU A 112 22.13 -38.79 45.78
#